data_AF-A0AA40VXM4-F1
#
_entry.id   AF-A0AA40VXM4-F1
#
_cell.length_a   1.000
_cell.length_b   1.000
_cell.length_c   1.000
_cell.angle_alpha   90.00
_cell.angle_beta   90.00
_cell.angle_gamma   90.00
#
_symmetry.space_group_name_H-M   'P 1'
#
loop_
_entity.id
_entity.type
_entity.pdbx_description
1 polymer ?
#
loop_
_entity_poly.entity_id
_entity_poly.type
_entity_poly.pdbx_seq_one_letter_code
_entity_poly.pdbx_strand_id
1 'polypeptide(L)'
;MSWLHTWCGLTCGWLLCAIFLTGTLSVFREPITRWMEAGPPADPAAAAVDARQWLPRATQELSSRAAAASAWDISLPVRPGWPAQLSWRTDDGARQEIWLDSRTGAVQPPPQIRETEGGRHFMSFHYTLHGGLPGYWLVGWISMCMLVALVSGVVVHKRIFKDFFTFRPGKGLRSWLDAHNATAVLTLPFLFMIGYTGLAFFYTSYMPWPLHAAYGGDAGAYRRYQAELAPAQPVPRIAGPGLDGVPDLYPLLSRARELTGQEAARLTIERPGDARGIVLVSGRKPLAGAAPRLLTDASRVVFDGASGAVLQVVPAHHEGFEAKQVHETIETLHKADFGGWTIKWLYFFSGLMGTAMIAIGTLLYSIKRRKKSEHEFGGATARVYRWVEALNVAALAGIALASIAYFYGNRLIPASWPQRSAWEIQFFFVVWAASLAHALWRQPRQAWMEQLAMAAALCLGLPVLNWATTGRHMQAYAVSGEGQLAAVELTALAFGLALAYMAYALRRHWQVEPTAAAPQPQKARSASDGTAAQRWRTGGRVLAAAAGGYLLSALAMSALALILPAVAGASPAVGVLIGTLLSFVAYAAIAVGVFGARSAGRAWATLAMACVAAWALLLWLST
;
A
#
# COMPACT_ATOMS: atom_id res chain seq x y z
N MET A 1 11.04 25.58 12.33
CA MET A 1 10.53 24.19 12.33
C MET A 1 9.02 24.08 12.56
N SER A 2 8.42 24.75 13.55
CA SER A 2 6.95 24.68 13.77
C SER A 2 6.12 25.09 12.54
N TRP A 3 6.57 26.11 11.80
CA TRP A 3 5.96 26.51 10.53
C TRP A 3 5.96 25.35 9.52
N LEU A 4 7.12 24.72 9.31
CA LEU A 4 7.29 23.62 8.35
C LEU A 4 6.39 22.44 8.70
N HIS A 5 6.41 21.99 9.96
CA HIS A 5 5.55 20.92 10.45
C HIS A 5 4.06 21.23 10.22
N THR A 6 3.62 22.46 10.55
CA THR A 6 2.23 22.88 10.40
C THR A 6 1.78 22.86 8.94
N TRP A 7 2.59 23.41 8.04
CA TRP A 7 2.19 23.54 6.63
C TRP A 7 2.31 22.23 5.87
N CYS A 8 3.39 21.45 6.04
CA CYS A 8 3.48 20.11 5.45
C CYS A 8 2.34 19.21 5.94
N GLY A 9 2.05 19.24 7.25
CA GLY A 9 0.96 18.47 7.84
C GLY A 9 -0.42 18.91 7.34
N LEU A 10 -0.64 20.20 7.11
CA LEU A 10 -1.93 20.71 6.65
C LEU A 10 -2.15 20.51 5.15
N THR A 11 -1.17 20.86 4.30
CA THR A 11 -1.32 20.77 2.83
C THR A 11 -1.49 19.33 2.38
N CYS A 12 -0.86 18.39 3.08
CA CYS A 12 -0.93 16.98 2.76
C CYS A 12 -1.96 16.24 3.61
N GLY A 13 -2.46 16.83 4.71
CA GLY A 13 -3.22 16.14 5.75
C GLY A 13 -4.49 15.46 5.24
N TRP A 14 -5.25 16.11 4.36
CA TRP A 14 -6.49 15.54 3.81
C TRP A 14 -6.23 14.28 2.98
N LEU A 15 -5.28 14.34 2.06
CA LEU A 15 -4.92 13.17 1.24
C LEU A 15 -4.18 12.13 2.06
N LEU A 16 -3.35 12.52 3.03
CA LEU A 16 -2.72 11.60 3.98
C LEU A 16 -3.76 10.81 4.79
N CYS A 17 -4.85 11.44 5.26
CA CYS A 17 -5.94 10.70 5.91
C CYS A 17 -6.51 9.62 5.00
N ALA A 18 -6.75 9.94 3.72
CA ALA A 18 -7.26 8.98 2.75
C ALA A 18 -6.24 7.85 2.47
N ILE A 19 -4.97 8.20 2.22
CA ILE A 19 -3.87 7.26 1.98
C ILE A 19 -3.69 6.33 3.19
N PHE A 20 -3.67 6.85 4.42
CA PHE A 20 -3.52 6.04 5.63
C PHE A 20 -4.71 5.11 5.85
N LEU A 21 -5.94 5.59 5.65
CA LEU A 21 -7.12 4.75 5.80
C LEU A 21 -7.13 3.61 4.76
N THR A 22 -6.91 3.92 3.48
CA THR A 22 -6.90 2.88 2.44
C THR A 22 -5.68 1.96 2.56
N GLY A 23 -4.54 2.46 3.02
CA GLY A 23 -3.37 1.63 3.36
C GLY A 23 -3.65 0.69 4.53
N THR A 24 -4.38 1.17 5.55
CA THR A 24 -4.83 0.36 6.68
C THR A 24 -5.75 -0.78 6.23
N LEU A 25 -6.66 -0.50 5.29
CA LEU A 25 -7.55 -1.51 4.70
C LEU A 25 -6.79 -2.49 3.78
N SER A 26 -5.76 -2.02 3.06
CA SER A 26 -5.01 -2.85 2.10
C SER A 26 -4.16 -3.95 2.75
N VAL A 27 -3.84 -3.83 4.05
CA VAL A 27 -3.25 -4.93 4.85
C VAL A 27 -4.12 -6.20 4.81
N PHE A 28 -5.44 -6.02 4.70
CA PHE A 28 -6.43 -7.09 4.56
C PHE A 28 -6.94 -7.24 3.12
N ARG A 29 -6.12 -6.88 2.12
CA ARG A 29 -6.47 -6.97 0.69
C ARG A 29 -7.15 -8.28 0.33
N GLU A 30 -6.52 -9.39 0.68
CA GLU A 30 -7.00 -10.71 0.29
C GLU A 30 -8.31 -11.12 1.00
N PRO A 31 -8.45 -11.03 2.34
CA PRO A 31 -9.75 -11.24 2.98
C PRO A 31 -10.89 -10.39 2.40
N ILE A 32 -10.62 -9.11 2.10
CA ILE A 32 -11.59 -8.21 1.48
C ILE A 32 -11.93 -8.70 0.07
N THR A 33 -10.94 -8.99 -0.77
CA THR A 33 -11.16 -9.51 -2.13
C THR A 33 -12.00 -10.78 -2.11
N ARG A 34 -11.66 -11.76 -1.26
CA ARG A 34 -12.41 -13.02 -1.15
C ARG A 34 -13.86 -12.80 -0.71
N TRP A 35 -14.09 -11.87 0.22
CA TRP A 35 -15.46 -11.52 0.62
C TRP A 35 -16.22 -10.87 -0.53
N MET A 36 -15.56 -10.01 -1.32
CA MET A 36 -16.17 -9.29 -2.44
C MET A 36 -16.42 -10.15 -3.68
N GLU A 37 -15.60 -11.17 -3.93
CA GLU A 37 -15.81 -12.18 -4.98
C GLU A 37 -17.10 -12.99 -4.75
N ALA A 38 -17.52 -13.13 -3.48
CA ALA A 38 -18.71 -13.89 -3.08
C ALA A 38 -18.76 -15.30 -3.72
N GLY A 39 -17.59 -15.93 -3.85
CA GLY A 39 -17.48 -17.25 -4.47
C GLY A 39 -18.19 -18.35 -3.70
N PRO A 40 -18.30 -19.55 -4.31
CA PRO A 40 -18.95 -20.69 -3.70
C PRO A 40 -18.31 -21.03 -2.34
N PRO A 41 -19.12 -21.49 -1.36
CA PRO A 41 -18.62 -21.86 -0.04
C PRO A 41 -17.56 -22.96 -0.19
N ALA A 42 -16.56 -22.91 0.68
CA ALA A 42 -15.61 -24.01 0.76
C ALA A 42 -16.35 -25.29 1.20
N ASP A 43 -16.04 -26.42 0.56
CA ASP A 43 -16.50 -27.75 0.99
C ASP A 43 -15.43 -28.34 1.93
N PRO A 44 -15.72 -28.46 3.24
CA PRO A 44 -14.77 -29.05 4.18
C PRO A 44 -14.40 -30.51 3.83
N ALA A 45 -15.32 -31.26 3.21
CA ALA A 45 -15.06 -32.65 2.80
C ALA A 45 -14.02 -32.73 1.68
N ALA A 46 -13.91 -31.68 0.86
CA ALA A 46 -12.92 -31.58 -0.20
C ALA A 46 -11.49 -31.24 0.32
N ALA A 47 -11.32 -30.90 1.60
CA ALA A 47 -10.01 -30.67 2.20
C ALA A 47 -9.17 -31.95 2.31
N ALA A 48 -9.82 -33.11 2.25
CA ALA A 48 -9.20 -34.43 2.36
C ALA A 48 -8.78 -35.04 1.01
N VAL A 49 -9.04 -34.39 -0.13
CA VAL A 49 -8.75 -34.98 -1.43
C VAL A 49 -7.31 -34.72 -1.87
N ASP A 50 -6.58 -35.83 -2.00
CA ASP A 50 -5.17 -35.85 -2.42
C ASP A 50 -5.03 -35.52 -3.92
N ALA A 51 -4.01 -34.72 -4.26
CA ALA A 51 -3.73 -34.34 -5.64
C ALA A 51 -3.46 -35.56 -6.55
N ARG A 52 -3.07 -36.72 -5.99
CA ARG A 52 -2.99 -38.00 -6.69
C ARG A 52 -4.25 -38.34 -7.49
N GLN A 53 -5.42 -37.93 -7.02
CA GLN A 53 -6.70 -38.33 -7.60
C GLN A 53 -7.04 -37.58 -8.90
N TRP A 54 -6.61 -36.33 -9.05
CA TRP A 54 -7.00 -35.47 -10.18
C TRP A 54 -5.83 -35.06 -11.08
N LEU A 55 -4.59 -35.07 -10.58
CA LEU A 55 -3.42 -34.62 -11.35
C LEU A 55 -3.16 -35.47 -12.60
N PRO A 56 -3.33 -36.81 -12.60
CA PRO A 56 -3.24 -37.59 -13.84
C PRO A 56 -4.25 -37.17 -14.91
N ARG A 57 -5.49 -36.83 -14.50
CA ARG A 57 -6.50 -36.29 -15.43
C ARG A 57 -6.13 -34.91 -15.94
N ALA A 58 -5.52 -34.07 -15.10
CA ALA A 58 -5.00 -32.78 -15.55
C ALA A 58 -3.94 -32.92 -16.64
N THR A 59 -2.98 -33.83 -16.46
CA THR A 59 -1.96 -34.14 -17.47
C THR A 59 -2.59 -34.69 -18.75
N GLN A 60 -3.62 -35.55 -18.65
CA GLN A 60 -4.34 -36.09 -19.81
C GLN A 60 -5.08 -34.99 -20.61
N GLU A 61 -5.79 -34.09 -19.92
CA GLU A 61 -6.49 -32.96 -20.57
C GLU A 61 -5.50 -32.02 -21.27
N LEU A 62 -4.36 -31.72 -20.64
CA LEU A 62 -3.31 -30.91 -21.24
C LEU A 62 -2.64 -31.61 -22.43
N SER A 63 -2.37 -32.91 -22.32
CA SER A 63 -1.77 -33.68 -23.42
C SER A 63 -2.69 -33.74 -24.64
N SER A 64 -3.99 -33.94 -24.43
CA SER A 64 -4.96 -34.03 -25.53
C SER A 64 -5.25 -32.69 -26.22
N ARG A 65 -5.22 -31.58 -25.48
CA ARG A 65 -5.58 -30.24 -26.00
C ARG A 65 -4.39 -29.38 -26.40
N ALA A 66 -3.23 -29.65 -25.81
CA ALA A 66 -2.10 -28.73 -25.79
C ALA A 66 -0.75 -29.44 -25.93
N ALA A 67 -0.67 -30.62 -26.57
CA ALA A 67 0.58 -31.35 -26.81
C ALA A 67 1.69 -30.48 -27.44
N ALA A 68 1.32 -29.60 -28.38
CA ALA A 68 2.26 -28.71 -29.08
C ALA A 68 2.61 -27.42 -28.29
N ALA A 69 1.98 -27.18 -27.14
CA ALA A 69 2.18 -25.94 -26.40
C ALA A 69 3.61 -25.86 -25.82
N SER A 70 4.20 -24.67 -25.87
CA SER A 70 5.54 -24.42 -25.32
C SER A 70 5.62 -24.58 -23.81
N ALA A 71 4.51 -24.36 -23.10
CA ALA A 71 4.41 -24.59 -21.66
C ALA A 71 2.98 -24.89 -21.21
N TRP A 72 2.85 -25.71 -20.16
CA TRP A 72 1.62 -25.94 -19.42
C TRP A 72 1.74 -25.38 -18.01
N ASP A 73 0.71 -24.69 -17.54
CA ASP A 73 0.58 -24.22 -16.16
C ASP A 73 -0.57 -24.94 -15.45
N ILE A 74 -0.28 -25.56 -14.32
CA ILE A 74 -1.25 -26.18 -13.42
C ILE A 74 -1.23 -25.40 -12.11
N SER A 75 -2.27 -24.59 -11.87
CA SER A 75 -2.46 -23.92 -10.59
C SER A 75 -3.26 -24.84 -9.66
N LEU A 76 -2.65 -25.24 -8.54
CA LEU A 76 -3.31 -26.09 -7.56
C LEU A 76 -4.45 -25.33 -6.88
N PRO A 77 -5.48 -26.03 -6.39
CA PRO A 77 -6.58 -25.41 -5.64
C PRO A 77 -6.08 -24.47 -4.55
N VAL A 78 -6.55 -23.22 -4.59
CA VAL A 78 -6.19 -22.19 -3.60
C VAL A 78 -6.66 -22.60 -2.20
N ARG A 79 -7.75 -23.35 -2.13
CA ARG A 79 -8.35 -23.87 -0.91
C ARG A 79 -9.08 -25.19 -1.16
N PRO A 80 -9.34 -25.97 -0.10
CA PRO A 80 -10.26 -27.11 -0.16
C PRO A 80 -11.54 -26.83 -0.94
N GLY A 81 -11.88 -27.74 -1.87
CA GLY A 81 -13.12 -27.66 -2.65
C GLY A 81 -13.12 -26.63 -3.77
N TRP A 82 -12.02 -25.91 -3.98
CA TRP A 82 -11.87 -25.06 -5.15
C TRP A 82 -11.31 -25.82 -6.35
N PRO A 83 -11.69 -25.45 -7.59
CA PRO A 83 -11.16 -26.11 -8.77
C PRO A 83 -9.68 -25.82 -8.96
N ALA A 84 -8.98 -26.78 -9.57
CA ALA A 84 -7.67 -26.53 -10.15
C ALA A 84 -7.84 -25.79 -11.48
N GLN A 85 -6.89 -24.92 -11.82
CA GLN A 85 -6.89 -24.20 -13.09
C GLN A 85 -5.73 -24.70 -13.93
N LEU A 86 -6.02 -25.14 -15.15
CA LEU A 86 -5.02 -25.45 -16.16
C LEU A 86 -4.99 -24.32 -17.17
N SER A 87 -3.81 -23.86 -17.56
CA SER A 87 -3.68 -22.91 -18.66
C SER A 87 -2.47 -23.21 -19.53
N TRP A 88 -2.57 -22.89 -20.81
CA TRP A 88 -1.47 -23.03 -21.77
C TRP A 88 -1.52 -21.88 -22.77
N ARG A 89 -0.45 -21.71 -23.53
CA ARG A 89 -0.41 -20.76 -24.65
C ARG A 89 -0.39 -21.51 -25.97
N THR A 90 -1.26 -21.11 -26.88
CA THR A 90 -1.27 -21.60 -28.27
C THR A 90 -0.20 -20.89 -29.10
N ASP A 91 0.07 -21.40 -30.30
CA ASP A 91 1.13 -20.89 -31.18
C ASP A 91 0.93 -19.43 -31.61
N ASP A 92 -0.34 -18.98 -31.67
CA ASP A 92 -0.73 -17.58 -31.89
C ASP A 92 -0.52 -16.68 -30.66
N GLY A 93 0.00 -17.23 -29.56
CA GLY A 93 0.27 -16.54 -28.30
C GLY A 93 -0.95 -16.36 -27.39
N ALA A 94 -2.14 -16.80 -27.82
CA ALA A 94 -3.37 -16.72 -27.03
C ALA A 94 -3.30 -17.65 -25.82
N ARG A 95 -3.81 -17.19 -24.68
CA ARG A 95 -3.87 -17.99 -23.45
C ARG A 95 -5.21 -18.72 -23.39
N GLN A 96 -5.16 -20.03 -23.29
CA GLN A 96 -6.33 -20.88 -23.07
C GLN A 96 -6.33 -21.37 -21.63
N GLU A 97 -7.50 -21.58 -21.06
CA GLU A 97 -7.67 -22.12 -19.71
C GLU A 97 -8.85 -23.06 -19.60
N ILE A 98 -8.72 -24.06 -18.73
CA ILE A 98 -9.80 -24.94 -18.31
C ILE A 98 -9.75 -25.14 -16.80
N TRP A 99 -10.89 -25.50 -16.22
CA TRP A 99 -11.04 -25.68 -14.79
C TRP A 99 -11.40 -27.14 -14.50
N LEU A 100 -10.73 -27.72 -13.51
CA LEU A 100 -10.96 -29.09 -13.09
C LEU A 100 -11.51 -29.12 -11.67
N ASP A 101 -12.52 -29.95 -11.46
CA ASP A 101 -12.96 -30.33 -10.13
C ASP A 101 -11.80 -31.02 -9.39
N SER A 102 -11.39 -30.48 -8.25
CA SER A 102 -10.24 -30.97 -7.49
C SER A 102 -10.49 -32.28 -6.75
N ARG A 103 -11.72 -32.81 -6.78
CA ARG A 103 -12.09 -34.12 -6.26
C ARG A 103 -12.10 -35.18 -7.34
N THR A 104 -12.68 -34.87 -8.50
CA THR A 104 -12.92 -35.86 -9.57
C THR A 104 -11.97 -35.74 -10.75
N GLY A 105 -11.26 -34.61 -10.88
CA GLY A 105 -10.49 -34.25 -12.06
C GLY A 105 -11.35 -34.04 -13.31
N ALA A 106 -12.67 -33.95 -13.18
CA ALA A 106 -13.57 -33.68 -14.31
C ALA A 106 -13.49 -32.21 -14.71
N VAL A 107 -13.58 -31.94 -16.02
CA VAL A 107 -13.69 -30.57 -16.54
C VAL A 107 -15.00 -29.96 -16.07
N GLN A 108 -14.92 -28.75 -15.53
CA GLN A 108 -16.07 -27.98 -15.06
C GLN A 108 -15.99 -26.53 -15.57
N PRO A 109 -17.11 -25.79 -15.53
CA PRO A 109 -17.09 -24.35 -15.75
C PRO A 109 -16.19 -23.61 -14.73
N PRO A 110 -15.72 -22.40 -15.07
CA PRO A 110 -15.01 -21.54 -14.10
C PRO A 110 -15.86 -21.31 -12.84
N PRO A 111 -15.22 -21.13 -11.68
CA PRO A 111 -15.95 -20.85 -10.45
C PRO A 111 -16.77 -19.57 -10.59
N GLN A 112 -18.04 -19.63 -10.18
CA GLN A 112 -18.93 -18.47 -10.20
C GLN A 112 -18.50 -17.47 -9.12
N ILE A 113 -17.72 -16.47 -9.53
CA ILE A 113 -17.30 -15.35 -8.70
C ILE A 113 -17.71 -14.03 -9.32
N ARG A 114 -17.91 -13.02 -8.48
CA ARG A 114 -18.10 -11.65 -8.91
C ARG A 114 -16.75 -11.05 -9.29
N GLU A 115 -16.59 -10.62 -10.53
CA GLU A 115 -15.39 -9.91 -10.97
C GLU A 115 -15.27 -8.59 -10.18
N THR A 116 -14.21 -8.45 -9.38
CA THR A 116 -14.02 -7.31 -8.49
C THR A 116 -12.55 -6.97 -8.34
N GLU A 117 -12.25 -5.69 -8.15
CA GLU A 117 -10.93 -5.26 -7.69
C GLU A 117 -10.73 -5.55 -6.19
N GLY A 118 -11.81 -5.80 -5.44
CA GLY A 118 -11.74 -6.21 -4.05
C GLY A 118 -10.87 -5.29 -3.19
N GLY A 119 -10.01 -5.88 -2.36
CA GLY A 119 -9.04 -5.10 -1.60
C GLY A 119 -7.94 -4.46 -2.45
N ARG A 120 -7.77 -4.84 -3.73
CA ARG A 120 -6.79 -4.21 -4.64
C ARG A 120 -7.17 -2.75 -4.89
N HIS A 121 -8.45 -2.41 -4.89
CA HIS A 121 -8.91 -1.02 -4.97
C HIS A 121 -8.22 -0.12 -3.93
N PHE A 122 -8.20 -0.54 -2.66
CA PHE A 122 -7.59 0.23 -1.57
C PHE A 122 -6.08 0.35 -1.73
N MET A 123 -5.41 -0.70 -2.21
CA MET A 123 -3.99 -0.67 -2.55
C MET A 123 -3.72 0.30 -3.71
N SER A 124 -4.43 0.18 -4.84
CA SER A 124 -4.27 1.07 -6.00
C SER A 124 -4.54 2.53 -5.65
N PHE A 125 -5.59 2.81 -4.87
CA PHE A 125 -5.87 4.15 -4.36
C PHE A 125 -4.74 4.64 -3.44
N HIS A 126 -4.20 3.79 -2.56
CA HIS A 126 -3.15 4.17 -1.61
C HIS A 126 -1.89 4.72 -2.29
N TYR A 127 -1.42 4.11 -3.39
CA TYR A 127 -0.18 4.54 -4.06
C TYR A 127 -0.38 5.37 -5.34
N THR A 128 -1.58 5.41 -5.93
CA THR A 128 -1.85 6.19 -7.15
C THR A 128 -3.05 7.12 -7.08
N LEU A 129 -3.90 7.03 -6.04
CA LEU A 129 -5.19 7.71 -5.97
C LEU A 129 -6.12 7.42 -7.18
N HIS A 130 -5.87 6.34 -7.93
CA HIS A 130 -6.45 6.07 -9.27
C HIS A 130 -6.16 7.16 -10.32
N GLY A 131 -5.17 8.03 -10.08
CA GLY A 131 -4.75 9.10 -10.97
C GLY A 131 -3.61 8.73 -11.93
N GLY A 132 -3.30 7.43 -12.09
CA GLY A 132 -2.20 6.94 -12.92
C GLY A 132 -0.84 7.53 -12.50
N LEU A 133 -0.03 7.92 -13.49
CA LEU A 133 1.30 8.49 -13.25
C LEU A 133 1.27 9.82 -12.45
N PRO A 134 0.37 10.79 -12.74
CA PRO A 134 0.22 11.98 -11.89
C PRO A 134 -0.07 11.67 -10.42
N GLY A 135 -0.99 10.73 -10.17
CA GLY A 135 -1.35 10.33 -8.82
C GLY A 135 -0.22 9.61 -8.08
N TYR A 136 0.53 8.77 -8.79
CA TYR A 136 1.76 8.14 -8.30
C TYR A 136 2.77 9.20 -7.81
N TRP A 137 3.08 10.21 -8.62
CA TRP A 137 4.01 11.28 -8.21
C TRP A 137 3.47 12.15 -7.07
N LEU A 138 2.15 12.38 -7.05
CA LEU A 138 1.50 13.13 -5.97
C LEU A 138 1.63 12.39 -4.62
N VAL A 139 1.40 11.08 -4.60
CA VAL A 139 1.57 10.27 -3.37
C VAL A 139 3.03 10.24 -2.92
N GLY A 140 3.98 10.15 -3.86
CA GLY A 140 5.41 10.28 -3.55
C GLY A 140 5.75 11.62 -2.90
N TRP A 141 5.28 12.73 -3.48
CA TRP A 141 5.48 14.07 -2.92
C TRP A 141 4.86 14.22 -1.52
N ILE A 142 3.64 13.69 -1.33
CA ILE A 142 2.95 13.67 -0.03
C ILE A 142 3.75 12.87 1.01
N SER A 143 4.28 11.71 0.63
CA SER A 143 5.10 10.84 1.51
C SER A 143 6.40 11.54 1.92
N MET A 144 7.03 12.28 1.01
CA MET A 144 8.21 13.09 1.31
C MET A 144 7.87 14.25 2.26
N CYS A 145 6.72 14.92 2.06
CA CYS A 145 6.22 15.95 2.98
C CYS A 145 5.92 15.37 4.36
N MET A 146 5.39 14.16 4.44
CA MET A 146 5.17 13.45 5.71
C MET A 146 6.49 13.18 6.42
N LEU A 147 7.52 12.65 5.75
CA LEU A 147 8.85 12.45 6.37
C LEU A 147 9.43 13.77 6.90
N VAL A 148 9.34 14.85 6.13
CA VAL A 148 9.76 16.19 6.59
C VAL A 148 8.93 16.65 7.79
N ALA A 149 7.62 16.40 7.80
CA ALA A 149 6.73 16.70 8.92
C ALA A 149 7.07 15.89 10.18
N LEU A 150 7.44 14.62 10.04
CA LEU A 150 7.89 13.75 11.14
C LEU A 150 9.21 14.24 11.74
N VAL A 151 10.24 14.45 10.91
CA VAL A 151 11.55 14.96 11.36
C VAL A 151 11.38 16.33 12.02
N SER A 152 10.66 17.25 11.38
CA SER A 152 10.43 18.57 11.96
C SER A 152 9.55 18.53 13.22
N GLY A 153 8.61 17.59 13.33
CA GLY A 153 7.79 17.36 14.52
C GLY A 153 8.63 16.95 15.73
N VAL A 154 9.52 15.97 15.56
CA VAL A 154 10.47 15.53 16.60
C VAL A 154 11.38 16.68 17.04
N VAL A 155 11.91 17.46 16.10
CA VAL A 155 12.78 18.61 16.40
C VAL A 155 12.03 19.73 17.16
N VAL A 156 10.75 19.96 16.84
CA VAL A 156 9.93 21.00 17.49
C VAL A 156 9.53 20.60 18.90
N HIS A 157 9.15 19.34 19.11
CA HIS A 157 8.67 18.86 20.40
C HIS A 157 9.83 18.43 21.30
N LYS A 158 10.60 19.39 21.82
CA LYS A 158 11.70 19.12 22.77
C LYS A 158 11.29 18.38 24.06
N ARG A 159 9.99 18.34 24.39
CA ARG A 159 9.40 17.65 25.55
C ARG A 159 8.53 16.45 25.16
N ILE A 160 8.70 15.91 23.96
CA ILE A 160 7.86 14.87 23.36
C ILE A 160 7.56 13.69 24.31
N PHE A 161 8.57 13.22 25.07
CA PHE A 161 8.40 12.14 26.04
C PHE A 161 7.68 12.56 27.32
N LYS A 162 7.85 13.79 27.80
CA LYS A 162 7.15 14.28 29.00
C LYS A 162 5.67 14.53 28.72
N ASP A 163 5.38 15.10 27.56
CA ASP A 163 4.01 15.40 27.14
C ASP A 163 3.23 14.10 26.80
N PHE A 164 3.90 13.02 26.39
CA PHE A 164 3.30 11.69 26.20
C PHE A 164 2.57 11.17 27.45
N PHE A 165 3.16 11.34 28.64
CA PHE A 165 2.55 10.92 29.90
C PHE A 165 1.53 11.92 30.48
N THR A 166 1.29 13.04 29.79
CA THR A 166 0.47 14.14 30.31
C THR A 166 -0.84 14.24 29.54
N PHE A 167 -1.78 13.31 29.76
CA PHE A 167 -3.14 13.45 29.23
C PHE A 167 -4.03 14.23 30.20
N ARG A 168 -4.53 15.40 29.78
CA ARG A 168 -5.42 16.23 30.60
C ARG A 168 -6.87 16.16 30.09
N PRO A 169 -7.74 15.32 30.67
CA PRO A 169 -9.13 15.19 30.22
C PRO A 169 -9.94 16.48 30.49
N GLY A 170 -10.97 16.72 29.68
CA GLY A 170 -11.95 17.80 29.90
C GLY A 170 -11.43 19.23 29.70
N LYS A 171 -10.29 19.44 29.03
CA LYS A 171 -9.68 20.77 28.77
C LYS A 171 -9.81 21.23 27.31
N GLY A 172 -10.76 20.68 26.55
CA GLY A 172 -11.08 21.08 25.18
C GLY A 172 -9.87 20.97 24.24
N LEU A 173 -9.45 22.11 23.65
CA LEU A 173 -8.34 22.18 22.70
C LEU A 173 -7.03 21.61 23.25
N ARG A 174 -6.78 21.77 24.56
CA ARG A 174 -5.55 21.23 25.19
C ARG A 174 -5.58 19.70 25.27
N SER A 175 -6.74 19.10 25.55
CA SER A 175 -6.89 17.64 25.54
C SER A 175 -6.66 17.05 24.15
N TRP A 176 -7.12 17.73 23.10
CA TRP A 176 -6.87 17.31 21.72
C TRP A 176 -5.41 17.47 21.30
N LEU A 177 -4.71 18.50 21.80
CA LEU A 177 -3.26 18.63 21.61
C LEU A 177 -2.50 17.50 22.34
N ASP A 178 -2.90 17.19 23.57
CA ASP A 178 -2.32 16.08 24.34
C ASP A 178 -2.58 14.75 23.60
N ALA A 179 -3.77 14.55 23.03
CA ALA A 179 -4.09 13.37 22.21
C ALA A 179 -3.27 13.30 20.92
N HIS A 180 -3.11 14.43 20.20
CA HIS A 180 -2.24 14.49 19.02
C HIS A 180 -0.81 14.09 19.37
N ASN A 181 -0.26 14.64 20.46
CA ASN A 181 1.08 14.30 20.93
C ASN A 181 1.18 12.82 21.34
N ALA A 182 0.23 12.32 22.13
CA ALA A 182 0.26 10.94 22.61
C ALA A 182 0.23 9.94 21.45
N THR A 183 -0.69 10.14 20.50
CA THR A 183 -0.83 9.29 19.31
C THR A 183 0.37 9.40 18.36
N ALA A 184 0.93 10.61 18.19
CA ALA A 184 2.12 10.83 17.38
C ALA A 184 3.34 10.09 17.95
N VAL A 185 3.57 10.16 19.27
CA VAL A 185 4.72 9.51 19.90
C VAL A 185 4.58 7.99 19.90
N LEU A 186 3.40 7.49 20.25
CA LEU A 186 3.13 6.05 20.28
C LEU A 186 3.38 5.41 18.91
N THR A 187 2.97 6.08 17.84
CA THR A 187 3.08 5.55 16.48
C THR A 187 4.35 5.99 15.76
N LEU A 188 5.21 6.80 16.38
CA LEU A 188 6.35 7.44 15.71
C LEU A 188 7.26 6.45 14.97
N PRO A 189 7.69 5.31 15.56
CA PRO A 189 8.54 4.36 14.84
C PRO A 189 7.84 3.76 13.63
N PHE A 190 6.54 3.45 13.77
CA PHE A 190 5.71 2.95 12.68
C PHE A 190 5.54 3.99 11.57
N LEU A 191 5.25 5.26 11.92
CA LEU A 191 5.06 6.34 10.95
C LEU A 191 6.35 6.63 10.16
N PHE A 192 7.51 6.62 10.81
CA PHE A 192 8.79 6.76 10.12
C PHE A 192 9.05 5.57 9.19
N MET A 193 8.85 4.34 9.68
CA MET A 193 9.05 3.13 8.90
C MET A 193 8.12 3.10 7.69
N ILE A 194 6.81 3.31 7.86
CA ILE A 194 5.84 3.21 6.76
C ILE A 194 5.99 4.36 5.76
N GLY A 195 6.28 5.58 6.24
CA GLY A 195 6.52 6.74 5.37
C GLY A 195 7.80 6.61 4.54
N TYR A 196 8.88 6.08 5.13
CA TYR A 196 10.12 5.83 4.42
C TYR A 196 9.99 4.67 3.44
N THR A 197 9.45 3.52 3.90
CA THR A 197 9.31 2.34 3.06
C THR A 197 8.36 2.58 1.88
N GLY A 198 7.34 3.43 2.02
CA GLY A 198 6.46 3.81 0.90
C GLY A 198 7.17 4.58 -0.23
N LEU A 199 8.13 5.44 0.11
CA LEU A 199 9.00 6.09 -0.89
C LEU A 199 10.02 5.11 -1.47
N ALA A 200 10.68 4.38 -0.57
CA ALA A 200 11.74 3.45 -0.93
C ALA A 200 11.23 2.24 -1.73
N PHE A 201 9.93 1.94 -1.68
CA PHE A 201 9.29 0.94 -2.53
C PHE A 201 9.49 1.26 -4.02
N PHE A 202 9.51 2.54 -4.41
CA PHE A 202 9.69 2.96 -5.80
C PHE A 202 10.95 3.81 -6.00
N TYR A 203 12.02 3.44 -5.28
CA TYR A 203 13.23 4.24 -5.15
C TYR A 203 13.84 4.69 -6.50
N THR A 204 14.03 3.78 -7.46
CA THR A 204 14.59 4.13 -8.79
C THR A 204 13.66 5.00 -9.63
N SER A 205 12.34 4.91 -9.41
CA SER A 205 11.37 5.72 -10.14
C SER A 205 11.33 7.16 -9.64
N TYR A 206 11.44 7.36 -8.32
CA TYR A 206 11.51 8.70 -7.74
C TYR A 206 12.90 9.34 -7.82
N MET A 207 13.97 8.54 -7.84
CA MET A 207 15.36 9.00 -7.92
C MET A 207 16.17 8.15 -8.92
N PRO A 208 16.01 8.38 -10.23
CA PRO A 208 16.71 7.58 -11.26
C PRO A 208 18.19 7.97 -11.43
N TRP A 209 18.62 9.11 -10.90
CA TRP A 209 19.93 9.69 -11.20
C TRP A 209 21.13 8.82 -10.80
N PRO A 210 21.15 8.19 -9.61
CA PRO A 210 22.23 7.27 -9.27
C PRO A 210 22.34 6.11 -10.26
N LEU A 211 21.19 5.57 -10.71
CA LEU A 211 21.15 4.52 -11.72
C LEU A 211 21.69 5.02 -13.06
N HIS A 212 21.24 6.20 -13.51
CA HIS A 212 21.71 6.78 -14.77
C HIS A 212 23.20 7.11 -14.76
N ALA A 213 23.75 7.52 -13.62
CA ALA A 213 25.18 7.80 -13.49
C ALA A 213 26.03 6.51 -13.64
N ALA A 214 25.58 5.39 -13.07
CA ALA A 214 26.33 4.13 -13.10
C ALA A 214 26.08 3.28 -14.36
N TYR A 215 24.86 3.29 -14.92
CA TYR A 215 24.45 2.40 -16.02
C TYR A 215 24.04 3.12 -17.30
N GLY A 216 24.03 4.45 -17.33
CA GLY A 216 23.53 5.25 -18.45
C GLY A 216 22.02 5.51 -18.40
N GLY A 217 21.53 6.39 -19.27
CA GLY A 217 20.12 6.79 -19.36
C GLY A 217 19.32 6.09 -20.47
N ASP A 218 19.86 5.05 -21.09
CA ASP A 218 19.17 4.31 -22.15
C ASP A 218 18.13 3.31 -21.60
N ALA A 219 17.24 2.84 -22.46
CA ALA A 219 16.18 1.90 -22.11
C ALA A 219 16.69 0.57 -21.51
N GLY A 220 17.96 0.21 -21.71
CA GLY A 220 18.59 -0.99 -21.16
C GLY A 220 19.18 -0.83 -19.76
N ALA A 221 19.35 0.40 -19.26
CA ALA A 221 20.08 0.67 -18.02
C ALA A 221 19.47 -0.04 -16.80
N TYR A 222 18.14 0.05 -16.64
CA TYR A 222 17.44 -0.61 -15.54
C TYR A 222 17.56 -2.14 -15.60
N ARG A 223 17.58 -2.72 -16.81
CA ARG A 223 17.76 -4.17 -16.99
C ARG A 223 19.15 -4.62 -16.56
N ARG A 224 20.20 -3.87 -16.93
CA ARG A 224 21.58 -4.15 -16.51
C ARG A 224 21.73 -4.04 -14.99
N TYR A 225 21.19 -2.97 -14.40
CA TYR A 225 21.14 -2.79 -12.95
C TYR A 225 20.50 -3.97 -12.23
N GLN A 226 19.31 -4.40 -12.67
CA GLN A 226 18.61 -5.52 -12.04
C GLN A 226 19.34 -6.86 -12.22
N ALA A 227 19.93 -7.09 -13.40
CA ALA A 227 20.70 -8.32 -13.68
C ALA A 227 21.94 -8.44 -12.78
N GLU A 228 22.57 -7.33 -12.42
CA GLU A 228 23.72 -7.31 -11.50
C GLU A 228 23.28 -7.39 -10.02
N LEU A 229 22.18 -6.71 -9.66
CA LEU A 229 21.65 -6.72 -8.29
C LEU A 229 21.10 -8.09 -7.88
N ALA A 230 20.47 -8.78 -8.82
CA ALA A 230 19.82 -10.07 -8.63
C ALA A 230 20.12 -11.00 -9.81
N PRO A 231 21.34 -11.56 -9.90
CA PRO A 231 21.71 -12.44 -11.00
C PRO A 231 20.75 -13.61 -11.12
N ALA A 232 20.13 -13.76 -12.29
CA ALA A 232 19.25 -14.88 -12.54
C ALA A 232 20.08 -16.18 -12.49
N GLN A 233 19.66 -17.11 -11.63
CA GLN A 233 20.24 -18.44 -11.63
C GLN A 233 19.90 -19.12 -12.96
N PRO A 234 20.89 -19.62 -13.72
CA PRO A 234 20.62 -20.29 -14.98
C PRO A 234 19.74 -21.52 -14.74
N VAL A 235 18.66 -21.64 -15.51
CA VAL A 235 17.84 -22.86 -15.49
C VAL A 235 18.69 -23.98 -16.11
N PRO A 236 18.93 -25.08 -15.39
CA PRO A 236 19.73 -26.18 -15.92
C PRO A 236 19.10 -26.72 -17.20
N ARG A 237 19.90 -26.88 -18.25
CA ARG A 237 19.48 -27.50 -19.51
C ARG A 237 20.03 -28.91 -19.59
N ILE A 238 19.17 -29.89 -19.81
CA ILE A 238 19.59 -31.28 -20.06
C ILE A 238 19.57 -31.55 -21.56
N ALA A 239 20.53 -32.36 -22.01
CA ALA A 239 20.49 -33.04 -23.30
C ALA A 239 20.15 -34.52 -23.05
N GLY A 240 19.10 -35.02 -23.70
CA GLY A 240 18.67 -36.42 -23.61
C GLY A 240 17.91 -36.84 -24.86
N PRO A 241 17.59 -38.14 -25.02
CA PRO A 241 16.62 -38.60 -25.99
C PRO A 241 15.20 -38.16 -25.59
N GLY A 242 14.32 -37.93 -26.58
CA GLY A 242 12.92 -37.55 -26.38
C GLY A 242 12.15 -38.58 -25.55
N LEU A 243 11.09 -38.12 -24.88
CA LEU A 243 10.20 -38.96 -24.09
C LEU A 243 8.92 -39.26 -24.85
N ASP A 244 8.33 -40.43 -24.57
CA ASP A 244 6.95 -40.75 -24.92
C ASP A 244 5.97 -40.26 -23.83
N GLY A 245 6.08 -39.00 -23.41
CA GLY A 245 5.10 -38.36 -22.51
C GLY A 245 5.68 -37.54 -21.35
N VAL A 246 4.76 -37.04 -20.50
CA VAL A 246 5.07 -36.25 -19.30
C VAL A 246 5.12 -37.18 -18.08
N PRO A 247 6.10 -37.02 -17.17
CA PRO A 247 6.25 -37.87 -15.99
C PRO A 247 5.07 -37.73 -15.04
N ASP A 248 4.91 -38.70 -14.12
CA ASP A 248 3.98 -38.53 -13.01
C ASP A 248 4.42 -37.32 -12.16
N LEU A 249 3.55 -36.31 -12.14
CA LEU A 249 3.81 -35.03 -11.49
C LEU A 249 3.66 -35.11 -9.97
N TYR A 250 2.93 -36.10 -9.45
CA TYR A 250 2.64 -36.17 -8.02
C TYR A 250 3.87 -36.46 -7.15
N PRO A 251 4.75 -37.43 -7.50
CA PRO A 251 6.01 -37.62 -6.78
C PRO A 251 6.86 -36.35 -6.73
N LEU A 252 6.86 -35.54 -7.80
CA LEU A 252 7.61 -34.28 -7.86
C LEU A 252 7.05 -33.24 -6.88
N LEU A 253 5.72 -33.18 -6.70
CA LEU A 253 5.09 -32.34 -5.69
C LEU A 253 5.51 -32.72 -4.27
N SER A 254 5.46 -34.02 -3.97
CA SER A 254 5.85 -34.55 -2.66
C SER A 254 7.33 -34.26 -2.39
N ARG A 255 8.19 -34.49 -3.39
CA ARG A 255 9.62 -34.23 -3.29
C ARG A 255 9.94 -32.75 -3.12
N ALA A 256 9.24 -31.86 -3.85
CA ALA A 256 9.42 -30.42 -3.70
C ALA A 256 9.03 -29.94 -2.29
N ARG A 257 7.97 -30.51 -1.71
CA ARG A 257 7.55 -30.25 -0.33
C ARG A 257 8.61 -30.72 0.67
N GLU A 258 9.19 -31.91 0.50
CA GLU A 258 10.27 -32.40 1.34
C GLU A 258 11.51 -31.50 1.30
N LEU A 259 11.89 -31.04 0.10
CA LEU A 259 13.10 -30.23 -0.11
C LEU A 259 12.94 -28.79 0.40
N THR A 260 11.73 -28.24 0.36
CA THR A 260 11.51 -26.79 0.62
C THR A 260 10.64 -26.49 1.83
N GLY A 261 9.93 -27.48 2.35
CA GLY A 261 8.95 -27.31 3.44
C GLY A 261 7.68 -26.56 3.05
N GLN A 262 7.52 -26.10 1.80
CA GLN A 262 6.32 -25.43 1.31
C GLN A 262 5.44 -26.38 0.49
N GLU A 263 4.11 -26.25 0.66
CA GLU A 263 3.14 -26.89 -0.24
C GLU A 263 3.21 -26.28 -1.64
N ALA A 264 2.93 -27.04 -2.68
CA ALA A 264 2.92 -26.48 -4.03
C ALA A 264 1.72 -25.54 -4.26
N ALA A 265 1.97 -24.41 -4.91
CA ALA A 265 0.94 -23.51 -5.42
C ALA A 265 0.71 -23.70 -6.91
N ARG A 266 1.77 -23.98 -7.67
CA ARG A 266 1.72 -24.10 -9.13
C ARG A 266 2.77 -25.08 -9.63
N LEU A 267 2.43 -25.84 -10.67
CA LEU A 267 3.40 -26.50 -11.55
C LEU A 267 3.43 -25.79 -12.90
N THR A 268 4.62 -25.58 -13.45
CA THR A 268 4.81 -25.17 -14.84
C THR A 268 5.66 -26.22 -15.54
N ILE A 269 5.15 -26.80 -16.63
CA ILE A 269 5.85 -27.78 -17.44
C ILE A 269 6.28 -27.07 -18.71
N GLU A 270 7.57 -26.83 -18.90
CA GLU A 270 8.10 -26.26 -20.14
C GLU A 270 8.46 -27.39 -21.10
N ARG A 271 8.10 -27.24 -22.38
CA ARG A 271 8.32 -28.24 -23.45
C ARG A 271 7.84 -29.64 -23.03
N PRO A 272 6.52 -29.82 -22.79
CA PRO A 272 5.95 -31.09 -22.37
C PRO A 272 6.26 -32.20 -23.38
N GLY A 273 6.75 -33.35 -22.90
CA GLY A 273 7.13 -34.50 -23.75
C GLY A 273 8.46 -34.36 -24.51
N ASP A 274 9.13 -33.21 -24.43
CA ASP A 274 10.44 -33.01 -25.05
C ASP A 274 11.57 -33.54 -24.15
N ALA A 275 12.68 -33.99 -24.75
CA ALA A 275 13.87 -34.43 -24.04
C ALA A 275 14.50 -33.35 -23.14
N ARG A 276 14.25 -32.09 -23.47
CA ARG A 276 14.72 -30.89 -22.76
C ARG A 276 13.60 -30.30 -21.90
N GLY A 277 12.50 -31.02 -21.73
CA GLY A 277 11.39 -30.59 -20.88
C GLY A 277 11.83 -30.47 -19.43
N ILE A 278 11.26 -29.50 -18.71
CA ILE A 278 11.49 -29.32 -17.28
C ILE A 278 10.15 -29.13 -16.57
N VAL A 279 10.11 -29.56 -15.31
CA VAL A 279 8.95 -29.35 -14.44
C VAL A 279 9.36 -28.41 -13.32
N LEU A 280 8.71 -27.26 -13.28
CA LEU A 280 8.89 -26.23 -12.28
C LEU A 280 7.79 -26.33 -11.21
N VAL A 281 8.15 -26.67 -9.99
CA VAL A 281 7.22 -26.63 -8.84
C VAL A 281 7.47 -25.35 -8.05
N SER A 282 6.46 -24.48 -7.99
CA SER A 282 6.50 -23.26 -7.19
C SER A 282 5.73 -23.46 -5.88
N GLY A 283 6.40 -23.17 -4.76
CA GLY A 283 5.85 -23.24 -3.42
C GLY A 283 4.81 -22.16 -3.14
N ARG A 284 3.91 -22.48 -2.22
CA ARG A 284 2.92 -21.58 -1.67
C ARG A 284 3.57 -20.81 -0.54
N LYS A 285 3.68 -19.50 -0.70
CA LYS A 285 4.04 -18.61 0.41
C LYS A 285 3.03 -18.84 1.55
N PRO A 286 3.46 -19.24 2.75
CA PRO A 286 2.55 -19.58 3.83
C PRO A 286 1.71 -18.36 4.19
N LEU A 287 0.45 -18.40 3.75
CA LEU A 287 -0.57 -17.39 4.03
C LEU A 287 -1.14 -17.63 5.43
N ALA A 288 -0.31 -17.28 6.42
CA ALA A 288 -0.66 -17.22 7.84
C ALA A 288 -1.04 -18.57 8.50
N GLY A 289 -0.05 -19.15 9.17
CA GLY A 289 -0.22 -20.27 10.11
C GLY A 289 1.08 -20.56 10.85
N ALA A 290 2.17 -20.75 10.09
CA ALA A 290 3.53 -20.52 10.56
C ALA A 290 3.87 -19.06 10.22
N ALA A 291 4.23 -18.23 11.21
CA ALA A 291 4.53 -16.82 10.97
C ALA A 291 5.63 -16.70 9.89
N PRO A 292 5.33 -16.20 8.68
CA PRO A 292 6.36 -16.06 7.66
C PRO A 292 7.45 -15.16 8.23
N ARG A 293 8.69 -15.67 8.24
CA ARG A 293 9.86 -14.89 8.63
C ARG A 293 9.99 -13.72 7.65
N LEU A 294 10.65 -12.65 8.10
CA LEU A 294 11.11 -11.61 7.19
C LEU A 294 11.88 -12.28 6.04
N LEU A 295 11.61 -11.90 4.78
CA LEU A 295 12.21 -12.52 3.58
C LEU A 295 11.86 -14.01 3.39
N THR A 296 10.57 -14.33 3.45
CA THR A 296 10.06 -15.63 2.99
C THR A 296 9.47 -15.50 1.60
N ASP A 297 10.10 -16.16 0.62
CA ASP A 297 9.63 -16.20 -0.76
C ASP A 297 8.93 -17.52 -1.10
N ALA A 298 8.30 -17.56 -2.27
CA ALA A 298 7.81 -18.79 -2.84
C ALA A 298 9.02 -19.65 -3.26
N SER A 299 9.14 -20.84 -2.68
CA SER A 299 10.20 -21.77 -3.07
C SER A 299 10.03 -22.18 -4.53
N ARG A 300 11.11 -22.64 -5.15
CA ARG A 300 11.08 -23.12 -6.53
C ARG A 300 11.97 -24.35 -6.64
N VAL A 301 11.43 -25.45 -7.12
CA VAL A 301 12.19 -26.66 -7.44
C VAL A 301 12.04 -26.96 -8.92
N VAL A 302 13.17 -27.08 -9.61
CA VAL A 302 13.23 -27.46 -11.03
C VAL A 302 13.62 -28.92 -11.11
N PHE A 303 12.78 -29.70 -11.77
CA PHE A 303 13.01 -31.11 -12.05
C PHE A 303 13.25 -31.31 -13.54
N ASP A 304 14.05 -32.32 -13.84
CA ASP A 304 14.16 -32.87 -15.19
C ASP A 304 12.82 -33.48 -15.61
N GLY A 305 12.36 -33.12 -16.81
CA GLY A 305 11.13 -33.65 -17.36
C GLY A 305 11.20 -35.14 -17.69
N ALA A 306 12.39 -35.71 -17.90
CA ALA A 306 12.56 -37.12 -18.23
C ALA A 306 12.71 -38.03 -17.02
N SER A 307 13.73 -37.76 -16.21
CA SER A 307 14.11 -38.61 -15.07
C SER A 307 13.41 -38.23 -13.76
N GLY A 308 12.80 -37.03 -13.69
CA GLY A 308 12.34 -36.47 -12.43
C GLY A 308 13.47 -36.08 -11.47
N ALA A 309 14.74 -36.09 -11.94
CA ALA A 309 15.88 -35.67 -11.13
C ALA A 309 15.80 -34.18 -10.76
N VAL A 310 16.26 -33.85 -9.56
CA VAL A 310 16.30 -32.46 -9.10
C VAL A 310 17.45 -31.75 -9.80
N LEU A 311 17.13 -30.69 -10.54
CA LEU A 311 18.12 -29.86 -11.24
C LEU A 311 18.50 -28.63 -10.44
N GLN A 312 17.53 -28.02 -9.78
CA GLN A 312 17.74 -26.82 -9.00
C GLN A 312 16.73 -26.74 -7.87
N VAL A 313 17.21 -26.32 -6.70
CA VAL A 313 16.39 -25.99 -5.54
C VAL A 313 16.67 -24.54 -5.20
N VAL A 314 15.64 -23.70 -5.31
CA VAL A 314 15.63 -22.35 -4.74
C VAL A 314 14.76 -22.44 -3.48
N PRO A 315 15.36 -22.47 -2.29
CA PRO A 315 14.62 -22.56 -1.04
C PRO A 315 13.76 -21.32 -0.82
N ALA A 316 12.75 -21.45 0.06
CA ALA A 316 11.93 -20.33 0.52
C ALA A 316 12.69 -19.31 1.37
N HIS A 317 13.86 -19.71 1.88
CA HIS A 317 14.71 -18.97 2.78
C HIS A 317 16.12 -18.94 2.20
N HIS A 318 16.69 -17.74 2.12
CA HIS A 318 18.06 -17.56 1.65
C HIS A 318 19.04 -17.65 2.83
N GLU A 319 20.14 -18.36 2.64
CA GLU A 319 21.28 -18.34 3.56
C GLU A 319 22.23 -17.20 3.15
N GLY A 320 22.37 -16.18 4.00
CA GLY A 320 23.22 -15.01 3.76
C GLY A 320 22.47 -13.70 3.52
N PHE A 321 23.21 -12.60 3.51
CA PHE A 321 22.70 -11.25 3.28
C PHE A 321 23.14 -10.74 1.90
N GLU A 322 22.19 -10.59 0.99
CA GLU A 322 22.41 -10.08 -0.37
C GLU A 322 21.83 -8.67 -0.54
N ALA A 323 22.41 -7.90 -1.47
CA ALA A 323 21.97 -6.53 -1.73
C ALA A 323 20.49 -6.42 -2.13
N LYS A 324 20.01 -7.36 -2.95
CA LYS A 324 18.60 -7.45 -3.39
C LYS A 324 17.63 -7.53 -2.20
N GLN A 325 18.02 -8.22 -1.13
CA GLN A 325 17.18 -8.44 0.05
C GLN A 325 16.88 -7.16 0.83
N VAL A 326 17.66 -6.09 0.66
CA VAL A 326 17.34 -4.77 1.24
C VAL A 326 16.02 -4.26 0.67
N HIS A 327 15.85 -4.34 -0.65
CA HIS A 327 14.61 -3.91 -1.29
C HIS A 327 13.45 -4.83 -0.92
N GLU A 328 13.64 -6.15 -0.93
CA GLU A 328 12.62 -7.12 -0.51
C GLU A 328 12.20 -6.94 0.95
N THR A 329 13.12 -6.53 1.82
CA THR A 329 12.84 -6.19 3.22
C THR A 329 11.94 -4.95 3.29
N ILE A 330 12.29 -3.89 2.56
CA ILE A 330 11.49 -2.66 2.47
C ILE A 330 10.08 -2.98 1.98
N GLU A 331 9.97 -3.77 0.90
CA GLU A 331 8.69 -4.21 0.37
C GLU A 331 7.86 -5.01 1.39
N THR A 332 8.50 -5.97 2.07
CA THR A 332 7.86 -6.84 3.07
C THR A 332 7.39 -6.04 4.28
N LEU A 333 8.22 -5.10 4.74
CA LEU A 333 7.88 -4.18 5.84
C LEU A 333 6.71 -3.27 5.47
N HIS A 334 6.65 -2.75 4.24
CA HIS A 334 5.57 -1.87 3.82
C HIS A 334 4.24 -2.63 3.63
N LYS A 335 4.30 -3.82 3.01
CA LYS A 335 3.11 -4.65 2.72
C LYS A 335 2.57 -5.42 3.94
N ALA A 336 3.34 -5.50 5.02
CA ALA A 336 3.05 -6.35 6.18
C ALA A 336 2.92 -7.86 5.81
N ASP A 337 3.77 -8.31 4.89
CA ASP A 337 3.81 -9.70 4.39
C ASP A 337 4.68 -10.63 5.27
N PHE A 338 4.75 -10.35 6.58
CA PHE A 338 5.52 -11.10 7.57
C PHE A 338 4.76 -11.21 8.91
N GLY A 339 5.15 -12.14 9.77
CA GLY A 339 4.63 -12.22 11.15
C GLY A 339 3.14 -12.58 11.30
N GLY A 340 2.47 -12.94 10.21
CA GLY A 340 1.10 -13.47 10.20
C GLY A 340 0.04 -12.47 10.65
N TRP A 341 -1.04 -12.98 11.25
CA TRP A 341 -2.20 -12.15 11.64
C TRP A 341 -1.87 -11.12 12.72
N THR A 342 -0.97 -11.42 13.64
CA THR A 342 -0.58 -10.51 14.72
C THR A 342 0.01 -9.21 14.17
N ILE A 343 0.94 -9.31 13.22
CA ILE A 343 1.54 -8.14 12.58
C ILE A 343 0.50 -7.39 11.73
N LYS A 344 -0.37 -8.10 11.00
CA LYS A 344 -1.46 -7.46 10.25
C LYS A 344 -2.36 -6.61 11.14
N TRP A 345 -2.78 -7.12 12.30
CA TRP A 345 -3.58 -6.34 13.25
C TRP A 345 -2.80 -5.21 13.91
N LEU A 346 -1.51 -5.40 14.23
CA LEU A 346 -0.66 -4.33 14.74
C LEU A 346 -0.53 -3.17 13.73
N TYR A 347 -0.30 -3.50 12.46
CA TYR A 347 -0.26 -2.53 11.36
C TYR A 347 -1.61 -1.84 11.18
N PHE A 348 -2.70 -2.60 11.28
CA PHE A 348 -4.04 -2.05 11.18
C PHE A 348 -4.33 -1.00 12.26
N PHE A 349 -4.08 -1.33 13.53
CA PHE A 349 -4.29 -0.38 14.62
C PHE A 349 -3.31 0.80 14.58
N SER A 350 -2.06 0.56 14.19
CA SER A 350 -1.06 1.63 14.04
C SER A 350 -1.42 2.58 12.89
N GLY A 351 -1.93 2.06 11.78
CA GLY A 351 -2.42 2.84 10.64
C GLY A 351 -3.68 3.64 10.97
N LEU A 352 -4.62 3.06 11.72
CA LEU A 352 -5.80 3.79 12.22
C LEU A 352 -5.41 4.90 13.19
N MET A 353 -4.45 4.64 14.09
CA MET A 353 -3.93 5.63 15.03
C MET A 353 -3.17 6.75 14.29
N GLY A 354 -2.43 6.42 13.23
CA GLY A 354 -1.82 7.39 12.32
C GLY A 354 -2.87 8.26 11.62
N THR A 355 -3.93 7.64 11.09
CA THR A 355 -5.08 8.36 10.51
C THR A 355 -5.69 9.33 11.52
N ALA A 356 -5.93 8.86 12.75
CA ALA A 356 -6.45 9.68 13.85
C ALA A 356 -5.50 10.83 14.22
N MET A 357 -4.19 10.60 14.26
CA MET A 357 -3.20 11.63 14.55
C MET A 357 -3.24 12.77 13.51
N ILE A 358 -3.33 12.42 12.22
CA ILE A 358 -3.38 13.39 11.10
C ILE A 358 -4.72 14.14 11.12
N ALA A 359 -5.81 13.41 11.35
CA ALA A 359 -7.15 13.94 11.54
C ALA A 359 -7.21 14.97 12.68
N ILE A 360 -6.65 14.64 13.85
CA ILE A 360 -6.60 15.55 15.00
C ILE A 360 -5.79 16.80 14.64
N GLY A 361 -4.65 16.66 13.95
CA GLY A 361 -3.82 17.79 13.53
C GLY A 361 -4.56 18.78 12.62
N THR A 362 -5.26 18.29 11.59
CA THR A 362 -6.04 19.12 10.65
C THR A 362 -7.23 19.81 11.33
N LEU A 363 -7.90 19.12 12.25
CA LEU A 363 -8.99 19.68 13.05
C LEU A 363 -8.50 20.75 14.04
N LEU A 364 -7.41 20.49 14.76
CA LEU A 364 -6.79 21.45 15.68
C LEU A 364 -6.41 22.76 14.99
N TYR A 365 -5.84 22.66 13.78
CA TYR A 365 -5.54 23.83 12.96
C TYR A 365 -6.79 24.65 12.66
N SER A 366 -7.84 23.99 12.17
CA SER A 366 -9.10 24.62 11.79
C SER A 366 -9.77 25.31 12.98
N ILE A 367 -9.82 24.64 14.14
CA ILE A 367 -10.40 25.19 15.38
C ILE A 367 -9.61 26.40 15.87
N LYS A 368 -8.27 26.34 15.87
CA LYS A 368 -7.41 27.43 16.32
C LYS A 368 -7.56 28.66 15.42
N ARG A 369 -7.64 28.44 14.11
CA ARG A 369 -7.77 29.50 13.11
C ARG A 369 -9.16 30.11 13.04
N ARG A 370 -10.23 29.34 13.28
CA ARG A 370 -11.58 29.90 13.42
C ARG A 370 -11.66 30.96 14.53
N LYS A 371 -10.95 30.77 15.65
CA LYS A 371 -10.90 31.74 16.75
C LYS A 371 -9.98 32.94 16.50
N LYS A 372 -9.08 32.86 15.52
CA LYS A 372 -8.03 33.84 15.25
C LYS A 372 -7.80 33.97 13.75
N SER A 373 -8.88 34.19 13.00
CA SER A 373 -8.87 34.15 11.53
C SER A 373 -8.18 35.36 10.91
N GLU A 374 -7.94 36.42 11.70
CA GLU A 374 -7.15 37.63 11.40
C GLU A 374 -7.44 38.26 10.02
N HIS A 375 -8.59 37.98 9.41
CA HIS A 375 -8.90 38.32 8.01
C HIS A 375 -7.75 37.99 7.03
N GLU A 376 -7.08 36.85 7.22
CA GLU A 376 -5.89 36.44 6.43
C GLU A 376 -6.11 36.43 4.91
N PHE A 377 -7.37 36.28 4.47
CA PHE A 377 -7.79 36.29 3.07
C PHE A 377 -8.79 37.42 2.76
N GLY A 378 -8.77 38.51 3.54
CA GLY A 378 -9.69 39.64 3.40
C GLY A 378 -11.16 39.20 3.50
N GLY A 379 -12.01 39.70 2.61
CA GLY A 379 -13.44 39.36 2.53
C GLY A 379 -13.71 37.88 2.19
N ALA A 380 -12.75 37.16 1.62
CA ALA A 380 -12.90 35.73 1.28
C ALA A 380 -12.64 34.79 2.45
N THR A 381 -12.15 35.29 3.59
CA THR A 381 -11.71 34.49 4.75
C THR A 381 -12.78 33.49 5.22
N ALA A 382 -14.03 33.92 5.36
CA ALA A 382 -15.12 33.05 5.80
C ALA A 382 -15.39 31.90 4.81
N ARG A 383 -15.31 32.19 3.51
CA ARG A 383 -15.50 31.19 2.44
C ARG A 383 -14.37 30.16 2.44
N VAL A 384 -13.11 30.60 2.58
CA VAL A 384 -11.96 29.69 2.63
C VAL A 384 -12.05 28.74 3.83
N TYR A 385 -12.35 29.24 5.03
CA TYR A 385 -12.52 28.38 6.20
C TYR A 385 -13.72 27.44 6.07
N ARG A 386 -14.78 27.86 5.38
CA ARG A 386 -15.91 26.98 5.05
C ARG A 386 -15.50 25.79 4.16
N TRP A 387 -14.65 26.04 3.17
CA TRP A 387 -14.05 24.99 2.33
C TRP A 387 -13.16 24.06 3.14
N VAL A 388 -12.30 24.60 4.01
CA VAL A 388 -11.44 23.80 4.90
C VAL A 388 -12.27 22.88 5.79
N GLU A 389 -13.37 23.38 6.38
CA GLU A 389 -14.28 22.55 7.19
C GLU A 389 -14.97 21.45 6.38
N ALA A 390 -15.43 21.77 5.16
CA ALA A 390 -16.03 20.78 4.28
C ALA A 390 -15.03 19.70 3.83
N LEU A 391 -13.80 20.11 3.52
CA LEU A 391 -12.71 19.20 3.17
C LEU A 391 -12.30 18.31 4.35
N ASN A 392 -12.29 18.83 5.59
CA ASN A 392 -12.09 17.99 6.76
C ASN A 392 -13.19 16.93 6.89
N VAL A 393 -14.47 17.30 6.73
CA VAL A 393 -15.57 16.33 6.78
C VAL A 393 -15.41 15.26 5.70
N ALA A 394 -15.17 15.66 4.45
CA ALA A 394 -15.04 14.75 3.32
C ALA A 394 -13.78 13.86 3.39
N ALA A 395 -12.66 14.40 3.85
CA ALA A 395 -11.39 13.66 3.94
C ALA A 395 -11.32 12.71 5.14
N LEU A 396 -12.21 12.86 6.13
CA LEU A 396 -12.22 12.02 7.34
C LEU A 396 -13.47 11.13 7.38
N ALA A 397 -14.66 11.72 7.51
CA ALA A 397 -15.92 10.96 7.52
C ALA A 397 -16.31 10.50 6.11
N GLY A 398 -16.13 11.36 5.11
CA GLY A 398 -16.49 11.06 3.72
C GLY A 398 -15.70 9.91 3.11
N ILE A 399 -14.40 9.80 3.37
CA ILE A 399 -13.58 8.69 2.87
C ILE A 399 -13.96 7.35 3.55
N ALA A 400 -14.31 7.37 4.85
CA ALA A 400 -14.79 6.19 5.55
C ALA A 400 -16.16 5.76 4.99
N LEU A 401 -17.05 6.73 4.75
CA LEU A 401 -18.34 6.51 4.10
C LEU A 401 -18.19 5.92 2.68
N ALA A 402 -17.30 6.48 1.87
CA ALA A 402 -17.00 5.96 0.53
C ALA A 402 -16.43 4.53 0.60
N SER A 403 -15.53 4.27 1.54
CA SER A 403 -14.91 2.96 1.75
C SER A 403 -15.94 1.88 2.06
N ILE A 404 -16.93 2.14 2.92
CA ILE A 404 -18.00 1.16 3.18
C ILE A 404 -19.00 1.09 2.02
N ALA A 405 -19.29 2.21 1.34
CA ALA A 405 -20.16 2.22 0.16
C ALA A 405 -19.58 1.41 -1.01
N TYR A 406 -18.26 1.28 -1.13
CA TYR A 406 -17.60 0.38 -2.09
C TYR A 406 -18.06 -1.08 -1.93
N PHE A 407 -18.22 -1.56 -0.69
CA PHE A 407 -18.74 -2.91 -0.41
C PHE A 407 -20.22 -3.04 -0.81
N TYR A 408 -21.00 -1.96 -0.63
CA TYR A 408 -22.40 -1.90 -1.10
C TYR A 408 -22.48 -1.94 -2.61
N GLY A 409 -21.65 -1.14 -3.31
CA GLY A 409 -21.55 -1.18 -4.77
C GLY A 409 -21.28 -2.60 -5.28
N ASN A 410 -20.39 -3.33 -4.59
CA ASN A 410 -20.16 -4.74 -4.92
C ASN A 410 -21.43 -5.60 -4.78
N ARG A 411 -22.21 -5.49 -3.71
CA ARG A 411 -23.43 -6.30 -3.56
C ARG A 411 -24.57 -5.87 -4.48
N LEU A 412 -24.70 -4.58 -4.76
CA LEU A 412 -25.83 -4.03 -5.51
C LEU A 412 -25.65 -4.05 -7.04
N ILE A 413 -24.42 -3.94 -7.56
CA ILE A 413 -24.18 -4.03 -9.00
C ILE A 413 -24.27 -5.50 -9.45
N PRO A 414 -25.15 -5.86 -10.41
CA PRO A 414 -25.34 -7.25 -10.86
C PRO A 414 -24.04 -7.93 -11.28
N ALA A 415 -23.88 -9.23 -10.98
CA ALA A 415 -22.63 -9.96 -11.27
C ALA A 415 -22.29 -10.03 -12.77
N SER A 416 -23.29 -9.98 -13.65
CA SER A 416 -23.15 -10.00 -15.11
C SER A 416 -22.88 -8.62 -15.73
N TRP A 417 -22.79 -7.56 -14.93
CA TRP A 417 -22.63 -6.20 -15.43
C TRP A 417 -21.26 -6.02 -16.12
N PRO A 418 -21.20 -5.49 -17.36
CA PRO A 418 -19.93 -5.28 -18.05
C PRO A 418 -19.01 -4.32 -17.30
N GLN A 419 -17.72 -4.66 -17.18
CA GLN A 419 -16.71 -3.85 -16.48
C GLN A 419 -17.15 -3.47 -15.05
N ARG A 420 -17.86 -4.37 -14.38
CA ARG A 420 -18.40 -4.17 -13.04
C ARG A 420 -17.35 -3.69 -12.05
N SER A 421 -16.15 -4.26 -12.09
CA SER A 421 -15.03 -3.89 -11.23
C SER A 421 -14.70 -2.39 -11.30
N ALA A 422 -14.77 -1.78 -12.50
CA ALA A 422 -14.60 -0.34 -12.67
C ALA A 422 -15.78 0.46 -12.11
N TRP A 423 -17.02 -0.03 -12.27
CA TRP A 423 -18.20 0.60 -11.69
C TRP A 423 -18.20 0.62 -10.16
N GLU A 424 -17.65 -0.41 -9.50
CA GLU A 424 -17.46 -0.41 -8.04
C GLU A 424 -16.56 0.77 -7.62
N ILE A 425 -15.45 1.00 -8.35
CA ILE A 425 -14.51 2.09 -8.10
C ILE A 425 -15.16 3.44 -8.36
N GLN A 426 -15.92 3.58 -9.46
CA GLN A 426 -16.67 4.80 -9.75
C GLN A 426 -17.69 5.09 -8.66
N PHE A 427 -18.39 4.08 -8.15
CA PHE A 427 -19.34 4.23 -7.05
C PHE A 427 -18.68 4.78 -5.79
N PHE A 428 -17.49 4.28 -5.43
CA PHE A 428 -16.67 4.84 -4.36
C PHE A 428 -16.39 6.34 -4.57
N PHE A 429 -15.93 6.74 -5.76
CA PHE A 429 -15.62 8.14 -6.06
C PHE A 429 -16.86 9.04 -6.09
N VAL A 430 -17.99 8.54 -6.61
CA VAL A 430 -19.27 9.26 -6.60
C VAL A 430 -19.73 9.51 -5.18
N VAL A 431 -19.68 8.51 -4.30
CA VAL A 431 -20.05 8.68 -2.89
C VAL A 431 -19.08 9.63 -2.19
N TRP A 432 -17.80 9.56 -2.49
CA TRP A 432 -16.82 10.47 -1.90
C TRP A 432 -17.02 11.93 -2.35
N ALA A 433 -17.26 12.15 -3.65
CA ALA A 433 -17.59 13.48 -4.19
C ALA A 433 -18.93 14.00 -3.64
N ALA A 434 -19.95 13.14 -3.54
CA ALA A 434 -21.23 13.47 -2.92
C ALA A 434 -21.05 13.83 -1.44
N SER A 435 -20.14 13.18 -0.72
CA SER A 435 -19.81 13.54 0.66
C SER A 435 -19.23 14.95 0.76
N LEU A 436 -18.40 15.38 -0.20
CA LEU A 436 -17.89 16.75 -0.24
C LEU A 436 -18.99 17.76 -0.58
N ALA A 437 -19.81 17.49 -1.60
CA ALA A 437 -20.94 18.33 -1.98
C ALA A 437 -21.93 18.51 -0.81
N HIS A 438 -22.25 17.39 -0.13
CA HIS A 438 -23.03 17.39 1.10
C HIS A 438 -22.38 18.25 2.19
N ALA A 439 -21.08 18.09 2.42
CA ALA A 439 -20.36 18.86 3.43
C ALA A 439 -20.27 20.35 3.11
N LEU A 440 -20.35 20.75 1.84
CA LEU A 440 -20.41 22.15 1.38
C LEU A 440 -21.81 22.76 1.52
N TRP A 441 -22.86 21.96 1.38
CA TRP A 441 -24.24 22.42 1.55
C TRP A 441 -24.68 22.46 3.02
N ARG A 442 -24.38 21.41 3.80
CA ARG A 442 -24.82 21.28 5.20
C ARG A 442 -23.94 22.06 6.15
N GLN A 443 -24.51 22.55 7.25
CA GLN A 443 -23.71 23.14 8.33
C GLN A 443 -22.67 22.12 8.84
N PRO A 444 -21.42 22.52 9.13
CA PRO A 444 -20.34 21.60 9.46
C PRO A 444 -20.70 20.57 10.55
N ARG A 445 -21.40 21.01 11.61
CA ARG A 445 -21.85 20.12 12.69
C ARG A 445 -22.80 19.03 12.18
N GLN A 446 -23.80 19.40 11.39
CA GLN A 446 -24.74 18.44 10.81
C GLN A 446 -24.03 17.51 9.83
N ALA A 447 -23.14 18.05 8.99
CA ALA A 447 -22.38 17.27 8.02
C ALA A 447 -21.57 16.14 8.69
N TRP A 448 -20.91 16.43 9.81
CA TRP A 448 -20.20 15.43 10.63
C TRP A 448 -21.14 14.34 11.16
N MET A 449 -22.25 14.71 11.81
CA MET A 449 -23.18 13.73 12.37
C MET A 449 -23.80 12.85 11.30
N GLU A 450 -24.25 13.45 10.20
CA GLU A 450 -24.96 12.75 9.12
C GLU A 450 -24.06 11.77 8.40
N GLN A 451 -22.82 12.16 8.06
CA GLN A 451 -21.88 11.26 7.40
C GLN A 451 -21.40 10.14 8.32
N LEU A 452 -21.11 10.43 9.59
CA LEU A 452 -20.74 9.39 10.56
C LEU A 452 -21.89 8.43 10.84
N ALA A 453 -23.12 8.94 10.98
CA ALA A 453 -24.30 8.11 11.17
C ALA A 453 -24.61 7.26 9.93
N MET A 454 -24.45 7.83 8.72
CA MET A 454 -24.62 7.08 7.48
C MET A 454 -23.56 5.99 7.34
N ALA A 455 -22.29 6.30 7.59
CA ALA A 455 -21.21 5.31 7.57
C ALA A 455 -21.47 4.21 8.61
N ALA A 456 -21.93 4.56 9.82
CA ALA A 456 -22.33 3.60 10.85
C ALA A 456 -23.47 2.70 10.39
N ALA A 457 -24.54 3.26 9.82
CA ALA A 457 -25.68 2.50 9.31
C ALA A 457 -25.27 1.54 8.20
N LEU A 458 -24.42 1.98 7.26
CA LEU A 458 -23.91 1.12 6.19
C LEU A 458 -23.03 -0.02 6.75
N CYS A 459 -22.14 0.28 7.69
CA CYS A 459 -21.32 -0.73 8.36
C CYS A 459 -22.18 -1.79 9.09
N LEU A 460 -23.21 -1.35 9.82
CA LEU A 460 -24.12 -2.24 10.55
C LEU A 460 -25.03 -3.05 9.61
N GLY A 461 -25.46 -2.46 8.50
CA GLY A 461 -26.31 -3.09 7.50
C GLY A 461 -25.56 -4.03 6.54
N LEU A 462 -24.22 -4.01 6.51
CA LEU A 462 -23.43 -4.77 5.54
C LEU A 462 -23.69 -6.29 5.59
N PRO A 463 -23.74 -6.95 6.76
CA PRO A 463 -24.04 -8.39 6.83
C PRO A 463 -25.47 -8.72 6.38
N VAL A 464 -26.42 -7.82 6.65
CA VAL A 464 -27.82 -7.98 6.22
C VAL A 464 -27.92 -7.89 4.71
N LEU A 465 -27.24 -6.92 4.09
CA LEU A 465 -27.15 -6.81 2.63
C LEU A 465 -26.48 -8.03 2.01
N ASN A 466 -25.40 -8.52 2.62
CA ASN A 466 -24.70 -9.69 2.14
C ASN A 466 -25.60 -10.93 2.17
N TRP A 467 -26.33 -11.14 3.26
CA TRP A 467 -27.32 -12.21 3.37
C TRP A 467 -28.43 -12.07 2.33
N ALA A 468 -28.99 -10.87 2.16
CA ALA A 468 -30.06 -10.63 1.20
C ALA A 468 -29.65 -10.84 -0.27
N THR A 469 -28.37 -10.63 -0.61
CA THR A 469 -27.88 -10.70 -2.00
C THR A 469 -27.18 -12.02 -2.34
N THR A 470 -26.60 -12.71 -1.35
CA THR A 470 -25.80 -13.94 -1.58
C THR A 470 -26.29 -15.14 -0.78
N GLY A 471 -27.21 -14.95 0.18
CA GLY A 471 -27.60 -15.96 1.17
C GLY A 471 -26.54 -16.25 2.24
N ARG A 472 -25.32 -15.72 2.08
CA ARG A 472 -24.20 -15.96 3.01
C ARG A 472 -24.35 -15.11 4.27
N HIS A 473 -24.00 -15.70 5.39
CA HIS A 473 -24.10 -15.07 6.71
C HIS A 473 -23.07 -15.69 7.67
N MET A 474 -22.90 -15.06 8.83
CA MET A 474 -21.80 -15.38 9.75
C MET A 474 -21.76 -16.84 10.24
N GLN A 475 -22.93 -17.45 10.48
CA GLN A 475 -23.01 -18.86 10.87
C GLN A 475 -22.58 -19.79 9.74
N ALA A 476 -23.00 -19.52 8.50
CA ALA A 476 -22.57 -20.28 7.33
C ALA A 476 -21.05 -20.23 7.14
N TYR A 477 -20.42 -19.06 7.35
CA TYR A 477 -18.96 -18.94 7.30
C TYR A 477 -18.25 -19.79 8.37
N ALA A 478 -18.81 -19.88 9.58
CA ALA A 478 -18.25 -20.71 10.64
C ALA A 478 -18.32 -22.20 10.29
N VAL A 479 -19.45 -22.66 9.76
CA VAL A 479 -19.65 -24.06 9.35
C VAL A 479 -18.74 -24.45 8.18
N SER A 480 -18.52 -23.55 7.21
CA SER A 480 -17.64 -23.81 6.06
C SER A 480 -16.14 -23.59 6.34
N GLY A 481 -15.76 -23.24 7.57
CA GLY A 481 -14.37 -22.96 7.94
C GLY A 481 -13.81 -21.66 7.32
N GLU A 482 -14.67 -20.76 6.84
CA GLU A 482 -14.30 -19.51 6.19
C GLU A 482 -14.25 -18.32 7.18
N GLY A 483 -13.54 -18.50 8.30
CA GLY A 483 -13.47 -17.51 9.39
C GLY A 483 -12.98 -16.12 8.96
N GLN A 484 -12.17 -16.02 7.90
CA GLN A 484 -11.73 -14.74 7.34
C GLN A 484 -12.90 -13.91 6.79
N LEU A 485 -13.90 -14.55 6.19
CA LEU A 485 -15.07 -13.85 5.63
C LEU A 485 -15.97 -13.34 6.75
N ALA A 486 -16.15 -14.14 7.81
CA ALA A 486 -16.82 -13.69 9.03
C ALA A 486 -16.09 -12.51 9.70
N ALA A 487 -14.75 -12.53 9.72
CA ALA A 487 -13.96 -11.46 10.30
C ALA A 487 -14.15 -10.11 9.58
N VAL A 488 -14.36 -10.10 8.25
CA VAL A 488 -14.69 -8.88 7.50
C VAL A 488 -16.01 -8.28 7.99
N GLU A 489 -17.05 -9.09 8.15
CA GLU A 489 -18.36 -8.64 8.65
C GLU A 489 -18.30 -8.19 10.11
N LEU A 490 -17.62 -8.94 10.97
CA LEU A 490 -17.42 -8.56 12.38
C LEU A 490 -16.67 -7.23 12.51
N THR A 491 -15.66 -7.02 11.66
CA THR A 491 -14.92 -5.75 11.63
C THR A 491 -15.84 -4.62 11.19
N ALA A 492 -16.63 -4.82 10.12
CA ALA A 492 -17.61 -3.82 9.69
C ALA A 492 -18.61 -3.49 10.82
N LEU A 493 -19.16 -4.48 11.51
CA LEU A 493 -20.05 -4.29 12.67
C LEU A 493 -19.37 -3.49 13.79
N ALA A 494 -18.14 -3.83 14.16
CA ALA A 494 -17.38 -3.13 15.19
C ALA A 494 -17.15 -1.66 14.85
N PHE A 495 -16.78 -1.35 13.60
CA PHE A 495 -16.68 0.02 13.11
C PHE A 495 -18.04 0.71 13.06
N GLY A 496 -19.10 0.00 12.69
CA GLY A 496 -20.47 0.51 12.72
C GLY A 496 -20.88 0.99 14.11
N LEU A 497 -20.61 0.18 15.15
CA LEU A 497 -20.85 0.54 16.55
C LEU A 497 -19.98 1.71 17.00
N ALA A 498 -18.69 1.71 16.65
CA ALA A 498 -17.77 2.79 17.00
C ALA A 498 -18.20 4.13 16.36
N LEU A 499 -18.56 4.13 15.08
CA LEU A 499 -19.03 5.31 14.36
C LEU A 499 -20.40 5.79 14.87
N ALA A 500 -21.31 4.86 15.21
CA ALA A 500 -22.59 5.20 15.82
C ALA A 500 -22.38 5.88 17.19
N TYR A 501 -21.47 5.34 18.01
CA TYR A 501 -21.09 5.96 19.27
C TYR A 501 -20.47 7.35 19.08
N MET A 502 -19.57 7.52 18.10
CA MET A 502 -19.01 8.84 17.77
C MET A 502 -20.08 9.85 17.35
N ALA A 503 -21.03 9.45 16.49
CA ALA A 503 -22.14 10.30 16.08
C ALA A 503 -23.04 10.68 17.27
N TYR A 504 -23.35 9.73 18.15
CA TYR A 504 -24.11 9.95 19.38
C TYR A 504 -23.38 10.90 20.34
N ALA A 505 -22.09 10.67 20.59
CA ALA A 505 -21.28 11.49 21.48
C ALA A 505 -21.16 12.94 20.97
N LEU A 506 -20.96 13.11 19.66
CA LEU A 506 -20.94 14.43 19.02
C LEU A 506 -22.29 15.15 19.15
N ARG A 507 -23.39 14.45 18.89
CA ARG A 507 -24.75 15.00 19.04
C ARG A 507 -25.00 15.48 20.47
N ARG A 508 -24.65 14.65 21.47
CA ARG A 508 -24.82 14.99 22.89
C ARG A 508 -23.97 16.19 23.28
N HIS A 509 -22.71 16.25 22.85
CA HIS A 509 -21.82 17.38 23.14
C HIS A 509 -22.35 18.69 22.55
N TRP A 510 -22.88 18.68 21.32
CA TRP A 510 -23.41 19.88 20.67
C TRP A 510 -24.81 20.30 21.15
N GLN A 511 -25.56 19.43 21.83
CA GLN A 511 -26.80 19.80 22.52
C GLN A 511 -26.54 20.51 23.85
N VAL A 512 -25.41 20.23 24.50
CA VAL A 512 -25.07 20.77 25.83
C VAL A 512 -24.26 22.08 25.75
N GLU A 513 -23.54 22.34 24.65
CA GLU A 513 -22.92 23.66 24.43
C GLU A 513 -24.01 24.73 24.28
N PRO A 514 -24.12 25.71 25.21
CA PRO A 514 -24.95 26.88 24.98
C PRO A 514 -24.45 27.57 23.72
N THR A 515 -25.36 28.08 22.90
CA THR A 515 -25.08 28.94 21.76
C THR A 515 -24.08 30.00 22.21
N ALA A 516 -22.79 29.80 21.89
CA ALA A 516 -21.74 30.68 22.37
C ALA A 516 -22.08 32.10 21.92
N ALA A 517 -22.09 33.02 22.88
CA ALA A 517 -22.43 34.42 22.72
C ALA A 517 -21.74 35.03 21.47
N ALA A 518 -22.45 35.95 20.84
CA ALA A 518 -21.98 36.71 19.69
C ALA A 518 -20.51 37.14 19.89
N PRO A 519 -19.65 36.98 18.87
CA PRO A 519 -18.24 37.34 18.99
C PRO A 519 -18.15 38.80 19.42
N GLN A 520 -17.51 39.05 20.58
CA GLN A 520 -17.16 40.41 20.97
C GLN A 520 -16.35 41.04 19.82
N PRO A 521 -16.69 42.27 19.38
CA PRO A 521 -15.93 42.97 18.36
C PRO A 521 -14.54 43.28 18.94
N GLN A 522 -13.58 42.40 18.69
CA GLN A 522 -12.18 42.70 18.95
C GLN A 522 -11.75 43.76 17.93
N LYS A 523 -11.18 44.86 18.44
CA LYS A 523 -10.50 45.88 17.62
C LYS A 523 -9.65 45.16 16.59
N ALA A 524 -9.95 45.39 15.32
CA ALA A 524 -9.09 45.02 14.22
C ALA A 524 -7.71 45.63 14.50
N ARG A 525 -6.78 44.82 15.01
CA ARG A 525 -5.38 45.08 14.71
C ARG A 525 -5.31 45.02 13.20
N SER A 526 -4.83 46.09 12.58
CA SER A 526 -4.58 46.13 11.14
C SER A 526 -4.01 44.78 10.75
N ALA A 527 -4.64 44.16 9.75
CA ALA A 527 -4.07 43.01 9.11
C ALA A 527 -2.60 43.39 8.87
N SER A 528 -1.66 42.68 9.49
CA SER A 528 -0.33 42.74 8.96
C SER A 528 -0.51 42.10 7.60
N ASP A 529 -0.68 42.92 6.57
CA ASP A 529 -0.45 42.52 5.20
C ASP A 529 0.87 41.76 5.28
N GLY A 530 0.79 40.44 5.18
CA GLY A 530 1.97 39.64 4.98
C GLY A 530 2.53 40.19 3.69
N THR A 531 3.49 41.10 3.82
CA THR A 531 3.99 41.93 2.71
C THR A 531 4.28 40.98 1.56
N ALA A 532 4.06 41.40 0.31
CA ALA A 532 4.39 40.54 -0.84
C ALA A 532 5.78 39.89 -0.66
N ALA A 533 6.74 40.64 -0.07
CA ALA A 533 8.03 40.16 0.38
C ALA A 533 8.02 38.94 1.32
N GLN A 534 7.12 38.84 2.30
CA GLN A 534 6.99 37.68 3.18
C GLN A 534 6.45 36.45 2.43
N ARG A 535 5.48 36.63 1.52
CA ARG A 535 4.98 35.55 0.65
C ARG A 535 6.08 35.03 -0.28
N TRP A 536 6.83 35.95 -0.91
CA TRP A 536 7.98 35.63 -1.76
C TRP A 536 9.10 34.94 -0.99
N ARG A 537 9.39 35.35 0.24
CA ARG A 537 10.40 34.68 1.10
C ARG A 537 10.02 33.25 1.43
N THR A 538 8.74 32.99 1.71
CA THR A 538 8.23 31.65 1.99
C THR A 538 8.21 30.79 0.73
N GLY A 539 7.67 31.31 -0.37
CA GLY A 539 7.66 30.63 -1.67
C GLY A 539 9.08 30.30 -2.14
N GLY A 540 10.03 31.21 -1.97
CA GLY A 540 11.43 30.99 -2.29
C GLY A 540 12.09 29.89 -1.46
N ARG A 541 11.70 29.70 -0.19
CA ARG A 541 12.17 28.56 0.63
C ARG A 541 11.53 27.25 0.23
N VAL A 542 10.23 27.26 -0.11
CA VAL A 542 9.54 26.08 -0.62
C VAL A 542 10.20 25.61 -1.91
N LEU A 543 10.48 26.53 -2.84
CA LEU A 543 11.16 26.21 -4.10
C LEU A 543 12.60 25.72 -3.87
N ALA A 544 13.34 26.35 -2.94
CA ALA A 544 14.68 25.92 -2.56
C ALA A 544 14.67 24.48 -2.01
N ALA A 545 13.75 24.17 -1.08
CA ALA A 545 13.62 22.83 -0.51
C ALA A 545 13.15 21.82 -1.55
N ALA A 546 12.17 22.20 -2.39
CA ALA A 546 11.59 21.33 -3.39
C ALA A 546 12.57 21.00 -4.53
N ALA A 547 12.93 21.99 -5.33
CA ALA A 547 13.75 21.82 -6.54
C ALA A 547 15.24 21.78 -6.22
N GLY A 548 15.73 22.73 -5.41
CA GLY A 548 17.14 22.78 -5.03
C GLY A 548 17.56 21.59 -4.17
N GLY A 549 16.71 21.18 -3.22
CA GLY A 549 16.93 19.97 -2.42
C GLY A 549 16.94 18.69 -3.25
N TYR A 550 16.06 18.59 -4.26
CA TYR A 550 16.03 17.44 -5.15
C TYR A 550 17.30 17.36 -5.99
N LEU A 551 17.71 18.47 -6.61
CA LEU A 551 18.92 18.56 -7.41
C LEU A 551 20.17 18.20 -6.60
N LEU A 552 20.31 18.77 -5.39
CA LEU A 552 21.46 18.46 -4.53
C LEU A 552 21.48 16.98 -4.15
N SER A 553 20.33 16.42 -3.76
CA SER A 553 20.24 15.00 -3.41
C SER A 553 20.58 14.11 -4.61
N ALA A 554 20.11 14.47 -5.80
CA ALA A 554 20.37 13.72 -7.03
C ALA A 554 21.86 13.71 -7.37
N LEU A 555 22.51 14.88 -7.37
CA LEU A 555 23.94 15.01 -7.67
C LEU A 555 24.80 14.29 -6.63
N ALA A 556 24.56 14.55 -5.34
CA ALA A 556 25.35 13.98 -4.26
C ALA A 556 25.22 12.45 -4.20
N MET A 557 24.02 11.91 -4.38
CA MET A 557 23.81 10.46 -4.34
C MET A 557 24.26 9.75 -5.61
N SER A 558 24.28 10.44 -6.76
CA SER A 558 24.90 9.92 -7.98
C SER A 558 26.41 9.80 -7.81
N ALA A 559 27.06 10.82 -7.24
CA ALA A 559 28.48 10.74 -6.90
C ALA A 559 28.76 9.60 -5.90
N LEU A 560 27.92 9.47 -4.86
CA LEU A 560 28.03 8.38 -3.90
C LEU A 560 27.92 6.99 -4.56
N ALA A 561 27.00 6.82 -5.51
CA ALA A 561 26.81 5.56 -6.22
C ALA A 561 28.03 5.16 -7.07
N LEU A 562 28.81 6.13 -7.56
CA LEU A 562 30.08 5.88 -8.28
C LEU A 562 31.27 5.69 -7.33
N ILE A 563 31.29 6.35 -6.17
CA ILE A 563 32.37 6.25 -5.19
C ILE A 563 32.34 4.90 -4.45
N LEU A 564 31.15 4.44 -4.05
CA LEU A 564 31.02 3.22 -3.25
C LEU A 564 31.69 1.99 -3.86
N PRO A 565 31.51 1.69 -5.17
CA PRO A 565 32.22 0.60 -5.82
C PRO A 565 33.74 0.76 -5.79
N ALA A 566 34.24 1.98 -6.02
CA ALA A 566 35.67 2.25 -6.08
C ALA A 566 36.37 2.16 -4.71
N VAL A 567 35.69 2.55 -3.63
CA VAL A 567 36.29 2.67 -2.29
C VAL A 567 35.98 1.48 -1.38
N ALA A 568 34.77 0.91 -1.49
CA ALA A 568 34.29 -0.15 -0.59
C ALA A 568 34.28 -1.54 -1.25
N GLY A 569 34.71 -1.66 -2.51
CA GLY A 569 34.66 -2.92 -3.27
C GLY A 569 33.23 -3.44 -3.50
N ALA A 570 32.23 -2.57 -3.36
CA ALA A 570 30.84 -2.90 -3.62
C ALA A 570 30.59 -3.03 -5.13
N SER A 571 29.54 -3.76 -5.54
CA SER A 571 29.14 -3.72 -6.95
C SER A 571 28.49 -2.36 -7.30
N PRO A 572 28.59 -1.88 -8.56
CA PRO A 572 27.83 -0.73 -9.04
C PRO A 572 26.34 -0.78 -8.66
N ALA A 573 25.71 -1.95 -8.72
CA ALA A 573 24.32 -2.12 -8.30
C ALA A 573 24.09 -1.79 -6.82
N VAL A 574 25.01 -2.21 -5.93
CA VAL A 574 24.96 -1.87 -4.51
C VAL A 574 25.12 -0.35 -4.31
N GLY A 575 26.05 0.27 -5.05
CA GLY A 575 26.24 1.72 -5.02
C GLY A 575 24.97 2.49 -5.40
N VAL A 576 24.32 2.08 -6.49
CA VAL A 576 23.03 2.65 -6.94
C VAL A 576 21.93 2.45 -5.90
N LEU A 577 21.80 1.24 -5.34
CA LEU A 577 20.79 0.94 -4.33
C LEU A 577 20.96 1.85 -3.09
N ILE A 578 22.18 1.90 -2.54
CA ILE A 578 22.49 2.70 -1.34
C ILE A 578 22.27 4.19 -1.62
N GLY A 579 22.85 4.71 -2.71
CA GLY A 579 22.72 6.13 -3.07
C GLY A 579 21.25 6.54 -3.25
N THR A 580 20.47 5.71 -3.94
CA THR A 580 19.05 6.02 -4.18
C THR A 580 18.23 5.94 -2.89
N LEU A 581 18.45 4.96 -2.02
CA LEU A 581 17.73 4.86 -0.74
C LEU A 581 18.08 6.02 0.21
N LEU A 582 19.37 6.37 0.32
CA LEU A 582 19.83 7.49 1.14
C LEU A 582 19.35 8.85 0.63
N SER A 583 19.00 8.95 -0.66
CA SER A 583 18.51 10.21 -1.24
C SER A 583 17.27 10.77 -0.54
N PHE A 584 16.36 9.91 -0.07
CA PHE A 584 15.16 10.35 0.65
C PHE A 584 15.49 10.93 2.03
N VAL A 585 16.45 10.31 2.72
CA VAL A 585 16.95 10.80 4.02
C VAL A 585 17.70 12.12 3.84
N ALA A 586 18.60 12.19 2.85
CA ALA A 586 19.33 13.39 2.50
C ALA A 586 18.38 14.53 2.13
N TYR A 587 17.36 14.26 1.31
CA TYR A 587 16.37 15.24 0.92
C TYR A 587 15.59 15.79 2.12
N ALA A 588 15.11 14.92 3.03
CA ALA A 588 14.45 15.36 4.26
C ALA A 588 15.35 16.28 5.09
N ALA A 589 16.63 15.91 5.27
CA ALA A 589 17.60 16.71 6.01
C ALA A 589 17.85 18.07 5.35
N ILE A 590 18.02 18.10 4.02
CA ILE A 590 18.21 19.33 3.25
C ILE A 590 16.98 20.24 3.35
N ALA A 591 15.77 19.69 3.19
CA ALA A 591 14.54 20.45 3.33
C ALA A 591 14.41 21.08 4.72
N VAL A 592 14.70 20.32 5.79
CA VAL A 592 14.74 20.87 7.16
C VAL A 592 15.82 21.96 7.28
N GLY A 593 17.01 21.75 6.72
CA GLY A 593 18.10 22.73 6.69
C GLY A 593 17.72 24.05 6.01
N VAL A 594 17.05 23.99 4.85
CA VAL A 594 16.55 25.16 4.11
C VAL A 594 15.59 26.00 4.97
N PHE A 595 14.72 25.35 5.74
CA PHE A 595 13.81 26.04 6.66
C PHE A 595 14.47 26.45 7.99
N GLY A 596 15.60 25.85 8.34
CA GLY A 596 16.48 26.27 9.45
C GLY A 596 17.37 27.48 9.11
N ALA A 597 17.63 27.75 7.83
CA ALA A 597 18.48 28.86 7.40
C ALA A 597 17.94 30.23 7.85
N ARG A 598 18.85 31.18 8.13
CA ARG A 598 18.47 32.53 8.61
C ARG A 598 17.71 33.34 7.55
N SER A 599 17.96 33.14 6.26
CA SER A 599 17.25 33.79 5.16
C SER A 599 17.10 32.87 3.94
N ALA A 600 16.16 33.20 3.05
CA ALA A 600 15.96 32.46 1.80
C ALA A 600 17.19 32.56 0.89
N GLY A 601 17.84 33.73 0.80
CA GLY A 601 19.06 33.91 0.03
C GLY A 601 20.22 33.04 0.53
N ARG A 602 20.39 32.90 1.86
CA ARG A 602 21.40 31.98 2.41
C ARG A 602 21.09 30.52 2.10
N ALA A 603 19.82 30.13 2.14
CA ALA A 603 19.42 28.78 1.74
C ALA A 603 19.77 28.50 0.27
N TRP A 604 19.46 29.42 -0.64
CA TRP A 604 19.84 29.28 -2.05
C TRP A 604 21.36 29.27 -2.27
N ALA A 605 22.11 30.16 -1.62
CA ALA A 605 23.56 30.20 -1.75
C ALA A 605 24.22 28.90 -1.27
N THR A 606 23.78 28.37 -0.12
CA THR A 606 24.30 27.10 0.42
C THR A 606 23.97 25.93 -0.50
N LEU A 607 22.74 25.84 -1.00
CA LEU A 607 22.35 24.82 -1.98
C LEU A 607 23.16 24.93 -3.28
N ALA A 608 23.33 26.14 -3.82
CA ALA A 608 24.07 26.37 -5.06
C ALA A 608 25.54 25.93 -4.93
N MET A 609 26.22 26.34 -3.85
CA MET A 609 27.60 25.92 -3.59
C MET A 609 27.71 24.39 -3.45
N ALA A 610 26.78 23.77 -2.72
CA ALA A 610 26.78 22.32 -2.54
C ALA A 610 26.49 21.58 -3.87
N CYS A 611 25.58 22.10 -4.70
CA CYS A 611 25.29 21.53 -6.02
C CYS A 611 26.50 21.64 -6.94
N VAL A 612 27.18 22.79 -6.98
CA VAL A 612 28.40 22.97 -7.79
C VAL A 612 29.49 22.00 -7.35
N ALA A 613 29.71 21.85 -6.04
CA ALA A 613 30.69 20.90 -5.51
C ALA A 613 30.32 19.45 -5.87
N ALA A 614 29.06 19.04 -5.67
CA ALA A 614 28.60 17.70 -6.00
C ALA A 614 28.66 17.42 -7.53
N TRP A 615 28.37 18.42 -8.35
CA TRP A 615 28.46 18.32 -9.80
C TRP A 615 29.90 18.22 -10.28
N ALA A 616 30.81 19.04 -9.76
CA ALA A 616 32.24 18.95 -10.08
C ALA A 616 32.83 17.58 -9.69
N LEU A 617 32.43 17.06 -8.53
CA LEU A 617 32.80 15.71 -8.10
C LEU A 617 32.26 14.65 -9.05
N LEU A 618 30.99 14.76 -9.46
CA LEU A 618 30.37 13.82 -10.40
C LEU A 618 31.06 13.84 -11.76
N LEU A 619 31.42 15.03 -12.27
CA LEU A 619 32.19 15.16 -13.51
C LEU A 619 33.55 14.48 -13.41
N TRP A 620 34.28 14.71 -12.32
CA TRP A 620 35.57 14.07 -12.07
C TRP A 620 35.49 12.54 -11.98
N LEU A 621 34.39 12.00 -11.45
CA LEU A 621 34.15 10.56 -11.39
C LEU A 621 33.73 9.95 -12.75
N SER A 622 33.30 10.79 -13.69
CA SER A 622 32.81 10.36 -15.01
C SER A 622 33.83 10.48 -16.15
N THR A 623 35.00 11.07 -15.86
CA THR A 623 36.18 11.14 -16.74
C THR A 623 37.14 10.02 -16.43
#